data_AF-A0A2A2D722-F1
#
_entry.id   AF-A0A2A2D722-F1
#
_cell.length_a   1.000
_cell.length_b   1.000
_cell.length_c   1.000
_cell.angle_alpha   90.00
_cell.angle_beta   90.00
_cell.angle_gamma   90.00
#
_symmetry.space_group_name_H-M   'P 1'
#
loop_
_entity.id
_entity.type
_entity.pdbx_description
1 polymer ?
#
loop_
_entity_poly.entity_id
_entity_poly.type
_entity_poly.pdbx_seq_one_letter_code
_entity_poly.pdbx_strand_id
1 'polypeptide(L)'
;MYELSRVRLYSIGPAGARYADTVLDLRGVGAPVPTPAPAQAEFFEDEPTGPPRRPAPAGVLFLENGGGKSVLLKLIFSVMLPGHRNTLGGASSGVLRKFLLADDCGHVALEWQHVLTGESVVVGKVSEWRGRQVSNDPRKFAEAWYSFRPGPGMSLDSLPVAESTAMRPAADGASGARGRRRTMKGFRDVLTEAGRAYPNLDVVWEEIHERWNEHLGELGLDPELFRYQREMNADEGEAAGLFAVKNDSDFTDLLLRAVTDTRDTDGLADLVHGFAHKLGRRAELTAERDFTAGSLDLLSRIAEAAVTRDRTRGVHAGAERRTRTLAGRLSARAAEERGRAGELAERVAGAAHAVTDAESGRGRSALVAAEIAFRHASLALTAAERAAAAQRRELIEARTLHSAWQAAETVLRHRAAADRSARVAAAIREAERDAAPALAARAAAATALVRALNTKAEEGERLANEEEERSAALQEAGEAAHRDATAAATEAQRARSEAGHLRQRLAEVEQETAEAVRAGWLDDTAPDADPARAALAASDAEKPAVAAYEAARESARESAARAKEAAAALARTELSAARAADAATAAEAAHDAEHRAAVSIGAEQRLVELLGLP
;
A
#
# COMPACT_ATOMS: atom_id res chain seq x y z
N MET A 1 -53.45 22.33 -102.36
CA MET A 1 -54.80 22.19 -102.97
C MET A 1 -54.87 20.84 -103.64
N TYR A 2 -55.97 20.11 -103.46
CA TYR A 2 -56.13 18.75 -103.95
C TYR A 2 -57.34 18.64 -104.88
N GLU A 3 -57.27 17.71 -105.82
CA GLU A 3 -58.35 17.37 -106.74
C GLU A 3 -58.76 15.91 -106.59
N LEU A 4 -60.07 15.64 -106.67
CA LEU A 4 -60.59 14.28 -106.53
C LEU A 4 -60.19 13.45 -107.75
N SER A 5 -59.37 12.43 -107.52
CA SER A 5 -58.78 11.60 -108.57
C SER A 5 -59.53 10.29 -108.78
N ARG A 6 -59.95 9.63 -107.69
CA ARG A 6 -60.73 8.39 -107.75
C ARG A 6 -61.71 8.31 -106.59
N VAL A 7 -62.82 7.61 -106.82
CA VAL A 7 -63.82 7.30 -105.79
C VAL A 7 -64.08 5.80 -105.80
N ARG A 8 -63.95 5.14 -104.66
CA ARG A 8 -64.32 3.74 -104.48
C ARG A 8 -65.46 3.61 -103.48
N LEU A 9 -66.51 2.91 -103.89
CA LEU A 9 -67.69 2.60 -103.08
C LEU A 9 -67.82 1.09 -102.93
N TYR A 10 -67.84 0.61 -101.69
CA TYR A 10 -67.90 -0.82 -101.37
C TYR A 10 -69.07 -1.13 -100.43
N SER A 11 -69.89 -2.11 -100.79
CA SER A 11 -71.03 -2.61 -100.02
C SER A 11 -71.99 -1.51 -99.49
N ILE A 12 -72.18 -0.42 -100.23
CA ILE A 12 -72.93 0.77 -99.77
C ILE A 12 -73.91 1.29 -100.84
N GLY A 13 -75.03 1.88 -100.40
CA GLY A 13 -76.10 2.40 -101.27
C GLY A 13 -77.46 1.75 -100.97
N PRO A 14 -78.57 2.37 -101.39
CA PRO A 14 -79.91 1.81 -101.23
C PRO A 14 -80.05 0.52 -102.05
N ALA A 15 -80.99 -0.35 -101.66
CA ALA A 15 -81.16 -1.67 -102.27
C ALA A 15 -81.33 -1.65 -103.81
N GLY A 16 -81.97 -0.62 -104.37
CA GLY A 16 -82.19 -0.48 -105.81
C GLY A 16 -81.07 0.20 -106.62
N ALA A 17 -80.07 0.80 -105.96
CA ALA A 17 -78.93 1.48 -106.60
C ALA A 17 -77.67 1.28 -105.76
N ARG A 18 -77.32 0.00 -105.55
CA ARG A 18 -76.28 -0.44 -104.63
C ARG A 18 -74.91 -0.48 -105.31
N TYR A 19 -73.92 0.11 -104.67
CA TYR A 19 -72.52 0.02 -105.08
C TYR A 19 -71.86 -1.15 -104.36
N ALA A 20 -71.74 -2.29 -105.07
CA ALA A 20 -71.17 -3.51 -104.51
C ALA A 20 -69.64 -3.38 -104.32
N ASP A 21 -68.93 -3.01 -105.38
CA ASP A 21 -67.53 -2.60 -105.39
C ASP A 21 -67.31 -1.80 -106.69
N THR A 22 -67.50 -0.49 -106.60
CA THR A 22 -67.50 0.41 -107.77
C THR A 22 -66.38 1.42 -107.61
N VAL A 23 -65.50 1.50 -108.62
CA VAL A 23 -64.44 2.51 -108.72
C VAL A 23 -64.78 3.47 -109.85
N LEU A 24 -64.81 4.76 -109.55
CA LEU A 24 -64.86 5.85 -110.52
C LEU A 24 -63.44 6.41 -110.65
N ASP A 25 -62.86 6.29 -111.83
CA ASP A 25 -61.52 6.79 -112.11
C ASP A 25 -61.58 8.08 -112.93
N LEU A 26 -61.06 9.17 -112.37
CA LEU A 26 -61.01 10.50 -112.99
C LEU A 26 -59.57 10.87 -113.41
N ARG A 27 -58.59 9.98 -113.21
CA ARG A 27 -57.16 10.26 -113.48
C ARG A 27 -56.86 10.40 -114.98
N GLY A 28 -55.72 11.00 -115.31
CA GLY A 28 -55.12 10.89 -116.65
C GLY A 28 -55.65 11.85 -117.73
N VAL A 29 -56.69 12.64 -117.45
CA VAL A 29 -57.36 13.50 -118.46
C VAL A 29 -56.90 14.95 -118.42
N GLY A 30 -56.63 15.50 -117.23
CA GLY A 30 -56.36 16.92 -117.03
C GLY A 30 -55.00 17.40 -117.56
N ALA A 31 -54.63 18.62 -117.16
CA ALA A 31 -53.32 19.19 -117.45
C ALA A 31 -52.20 18.37 -116.76
N PRO A 32 -50.98 18.31 -117.33
CA PRO A 32 -49.82 17.73 -116.67
C PRO A 32 -49.57 18.35 -115.29
N VAL A 33 -49.15 17.54 -114.32
CA VAL A 33 -48.72 18.00 -112.99
C VAL A 33 -47.45 18.85 -113.15
N PRO A 34 -47.39 20.09 -112.64
CA PRO A 34 -46.26 21.00 -112.87
C PRO A 34 -44.92 20.54 -112.29
N THR A 35 -44.94 19.95 -111.09
CA THR A 35 -43.74 19.55 -110.34
C THR A 35 -43.93 18.15 -109.75
N PRO A 36 -43.95 17.10 -110.58
CA PRO A 36 -44.27 15.75 -110.11
C PRO A 36 -43.24 15.26 -109.08
N ALA A 37 -43.73 14.72 -107.97
CA ALA A 37 -42.92 14.02 -107.00
C ALA A 37 -42.25 12.78 -107.66
N PRO A 38 -41.03 12.40 -107.23
CA PRO A 38 -40.33 11.25 -107.81
C PRO A 38 -41.10 9.95 -107.53
N ALA A 39 -41.72 9.37 -108.57
CA ALA A 39 -42.32 8.05 -108.50
C ALA A 39 -41.26 6.99 -108.85
N GLN A 40 -41.14 5.95 -108.02
CA GLN A 40 -40.35 4.76 -108.38
C GLN A 40 -41.16 3.95 -109.39
N ALA A 41 -40.62 3.77 -110.60
CA ALA A 41 -41.23 2.88 -111.60
C ALA A 41 -41.24 1.44 -111.06
N GLU A 42 -42.40 0.78 -111.07
CA GLU A 42 -42.45 -0.65 -110.80
C GLU A 42 -41.75 -1.40 -111.95
N PHE A 43 -40.82 -2.28 -111.60
CA PHE A 43 -39.84 -2.94 -112.49
C PHE A 43 -40.43 -3.79 -113.65
N PHE A 44 -41.75 -3.84 -113.82
CA PHE A 44 -42.46 -4.77 -114.72
C PHE A 44 -43.68 -4.18 -115.46
N GLU A 45 -43.87 -2.85 -115.51
CA GLU A 45 -44.92 -2.22 -116.34
C GLU A 45 -44.34 -1.53 -117.57
N ASP A 46 -45.12 -1.48 -118.65
CA ASP A 46 -44.84 -0.60 -119.80
C ASP A 46 -44.81 0.86 -119.30
N GLU A 47 -43.69 1.57 -119.53
CA GLU A 47 -43.48 2.94 -119.07
C GLU A 47 -44.68 3.84 -119.45
N PRO A 48 -45.39 4.47 -118.49
CA PRO A 48 -46.47 5.38 -118.81
C PRO A 48 -45.91 6.57 -119.61
N THR A 49 -46.46 6.79 -120.81
CA THR A 49 -46.01 7.82 -121.74
C THR A 49 -46.37 9.22 -121.22
N GLY A 50 -45.46 9.85 -120.48
CA GLY A 50 -45.50 11.28 -120.13
C GLY A 50 -45.68 11.59 -118.64
N PRO A 51 -45.50 12.86 -118.23
CA PRO A 51 -45.67 13.28 -116.83
C PRO A 51 -47.08 12.98 -116.34
N PRO A 52 -47.26 12.65 -115.03
CA PRO A 52 -48.56 12.36 -114.47
C PRO A 52 -49.50 13.54 -114.72
N ARG A 53 -50.74 13.24 -115.13
CA ARG A 53 -51.77 14.25 -115.42
C ARG A 53 -52.72 14.39 -114.24
N ARG A 54 -53.21 15.61 -114.05
CA ARG A 54 -54.26 15.94 -113.07
C ARG A 54 -55.57 15.21 -113.41
N PRO A 55 -56.49 15.08 -112.44
CA PRO A 55 -57.81 14.50 -112.70
C PRO A 55 -58.62 15.34 -113.70
N ALA A 56 -59.69 14.76 -114.23
CA ALA A 56 -60.62 15.44 -115.12
C ALA A 56 -61.23 16.67 -114.41
N PRO A 57 -61.14 17.90 -114.99
CA PRO A 57 -61.65 19.11 -114.35
C PRO A 57 -63.19 19.16 -114.27
N ALA A 58 -63.87 18.39 -115.12
CA ALA A 58 -65.31 18.17 -115.08
C ALA A 58 -65.63 16.76 -115.57
N GLY A 59 -66.61 16.12 -114.92
CA GLY A 59 -67.15 14.81 -115.31
C GLY A 59 -68.67 14.85 -115.33
N VAL A 60 -69.27 14.26 -116.37
CA VAL A 60 -70.73 14.16 -116.49
C VAL A 60 -71.13 12.70 -116.24
N LEU A 61 -71.96 12.49 -115.22
CA LEU A 61 -72.51 11.18 -114.87
C LEU A 61 -73.92 11.04 -115.46
N PHE A 62 -74.05 10.17 -116.46
CA PHE A 62 -75.34 9.76 -117.01
C PHE A 62 -75.85 8.54 -116.26
N LEU A 63 -76.95 8.72 -115.53
CA LEU A 63 -77.65 7.66 -114.81
C LEU A 63 -79.15 7.85 -115.04
N GLU A 64 -79.88 6.75 -115.16
CA GLU A 64 -81.34 6.78 -115.20
C GLU A 64 -81.90 7.35 -113.89
N ASN A 65 -83.13 7.88 -113.92
CA ASN A 65 -83.79 8.37 -112.73
C ASN A 65 -83.89 7.25 -111.68
N GLY A 66 -83.33 7.50 -110.49
CA GLY A 66 -83.21 6.49 -109.43
C GLY A 66 -81.92 5.67 -109.45
N GLY A 67 -81.08 5.80 -110.49
CA GLY A 67 -79.79 5.11 -110.64
C GLY A 67 -78.68 5.55 -109.67
N GLY A 68 -79.00 6.33 -108.64
CA GLY A 68 -78.08 6.63 -107.55
C GLY A 68 -77.19 7.86 -107.71
N LYS A 69 -77.44 8.75 -108.69
CA LYS A 69 -76.65 10.01 -108.89
C LYS A 69 -76.58 10.86 -107.61
N SER A 70 -77.72 11.18 -107.01
CA SER A 70 -77.78 11.95 -105.77
C SER A 70 -77.26 11.16 -104.56
N VAL A 71 -77.32 9.82 -104.61
CA VAL A 71 -76.75 8.94 -103.57
C VAL A 71 -75.23 9.01 -103.60
N LEU A 72 -74.62 8.91 -104.78
CA LEU A 72 -73.18 9.03 -104.98
C LEU A 72 -72.65 10.35 -104.40
N LEU A 73 -73.27 11.48 -104.74
CA LEU A 73 -72.89 12.78 -104.19
C LEU A 73 -73.01 12.76 -102.66
N LYS A 74 -74.13 12.31 -102.10
CA LYS A 74 -74.31 12.20 -100.64
C LYS A 74 -73.25 11.34 -99.97
N LEU A 75 -72.81 10.26 -100.60
CA LEU A 75 -71.75 9.39 -100.08
C LEU A 75 -70.39 10.10 -100.09
N ILE A 76 -70.01 10.76 -101.18
CA ILE A 76 -68.76 11.55 -101.26
C ILE A 76 -68.76 12.65 -100.19
N PHE A 77 -69.83 13.44 -100.10
CA PHE A 77 -69.96 14.48 -99.08
C PHE A 77 -69.94 13.93 -97.65
N SER A 78 -70.35 12.69 -97.43
CA SER A 78 -70.33 12.10 -96.08
C SER A 78 -68.92 11.82 -95.54
N VAL A 79 -67.91 11.79 -96.40
CA VAL A 79 -66.49 11.71 -96.02
C VAL A 79 -65.95 13.10 -95.69
N MET A 80 -66.27 14.11 -96.51
CA MET A 80 -65.73 15.47 -96.37
C MET A 80 -66.45 16.33 -95.34
N LEU A 81 -67.73 16.07 -95.11
CA LEU A 81 -68.59 16.83 -94.20
C LEU A 81 -69.28 15.87 -93.22
N PRO A 82 -68.55 15.39 -92.19
CA PRO A 82 -69.14 14.53 -91.17
C PRO A 82 -70.26 15.27 -90.40
N GLY A 83 -71.27 14.52 -89.96
CA GLY A 83 -72.34 15.03 -89.10
C GLY A 83 -73.72 15.17 -89.77
N HIS A 84 -74.76 14.95 -88.95
CA HIS A 84 -76.16 14.85 -89.35
C HIS A 84 -76.77 16.12 -89.96
N ARG A 85 -76.18 17.28 -89.66
CA ARG A 85 -76.61 18.59 -90.20
C ARG A 85 -75.96 18.92 -91.54
N ASN A 86 -74.95 18.16 -91.95
CA ASN A 86 -74.06 18.51 -93.04
C ASN A 86 -74.30 17.72 -94.35
N THR A 87 -75.20 16.75 -94.35
CA THR A 87 -75.56 15.95 -95.54
C THR A 87 -76.41 16.72 -96.56
N LEU A 88 -76.11 16.60 -97.85
CA LEU A 88 -76.89 17.22 -98.95
C LEU A 88 -78.39 16.83 -98.90
N GLY A 89 -79.27 17.84 -99.03
CA GLY A 89 -80.71 17.65 -99.24
C GLY A 89 -81.60 17.69 -98.00
N GLY A 90 -81.35 18.61 -97.06
CA GLY A 90 -82.29 19.02 -96.00
C GLY A 90 -82.53 18.01 -94.87
N ALA A 91 -82.30 18.47 -93.63
CA ALA A 91 -82.75 18.04 -92.28
C ALA A 91 -83.09 16.56 -91.94
N SER A 92 -82.86 15.59 -92.82
CA SER A 92 -83.21 14.19 -92.62
C SER A 92 -81.96 13.38 -92.24
N SER A 93 -81.58 13.51 -90.97
CA SER A 93 -80.38 12.91 -90.32
C SER A 93 -80.23 11.39 -90.45
N GLY A 94 -81.21 10.69 -91.03
CA GLY A 94 -81.26 9.24 -91.18
C GLY A 94 -81.06 8.69 -92.59
N VAL A 95 -80.85 9.52 -93.62
CA VAL A 95 -80.80 9.04 -95.02
C VAL A 95 -79.60 8.14 -95.29
N LEU A 96 -78.41 8.46 -94.79
CA LEU A 96 -77.21 7.63 -94.99
C LEU A 96 -77.31 6.26 -94.32
N ARG A 97 -78.01 6.16 -93.19
CA ARG A 97 -78.27 4.88 -92.48
C ARG A 97 -79.09 3.92 -93.34
N LYS A 98 -79.98 4.45 -94.19
CA LYS A 98 -80.80 3.66 -95.13
C LYS A 98 -79.97 3.10 -96.29
N PHE A 99 -78.72 3.53 -96.45
CA PHE A 99 -77.81 3.07 -97.50
C PHE A 99 -76.90 1.91 -97.05
N LEU A 100 -77.09 1.38 -95.84
CA LEU A 100 -76.33 0.24 -95.32
C LEU A 100 -77.28 -0.88 -94.87
N LEU A 101 -77.08 -2.10 -95.37
CA LEU A 101 -77.84 -3.27 -94.93
C LEU A 101 -77.26 -3.86 -93.64
N ALA A 102 -78.03 -4.73 -92.99
CA ALA A 102 -77.73 -5.28 -91.67
C ALA A 102 -76.34 -5.95 -91.58
N ASP A 103 -76.01 -6.80 -92.56
CA ASP A 103 -74.79 -7.64 -92.57
C ASP A 103 -73.58 -6.98 -93.27
N ASP A 104 -73.68 -5.70 -93.62
CA ASP A 104 -72.65 -5.00 -94.39
C ASP A 104 -71.73 -4.12 -93.56
N CYS A 105 -70.49 -4.07 -94.01
CA CYS A 105 -69.52 -3.02 -93.69
C CYS A 105 -69.32 -2.18 -94.96
N GLY A 106 -69.89 -0.98 -94.97
CA GLY A 106 -69.88 -0.09 -96.13
C GLY A 106 -68.66 0.82 -96.10
N HIS A 107 -68.01 1.00 -97.25
CA HIS A 107 -66.87 1.90 -97.38
C HIS A 107 -67.09 2.92 -98.49
N VAL A 108 -66.71 4.16 -98.21
CA VAL A 108 -66.55 5.24 -99.19
C VAL A 108 -65.11 5.71 -99.08
N ALA A 109 -64.32 5.53 -100.12
CA ALA A 109 -62.93 5.96 -100.16
C ALA A 109 -62.71 6.92 -101.32
N LEU A 110 -62.07 8.05 -101.04
CA LEU A 110 -61.80 9.14 -101.95
C LEU A 110 -60.29 9.30 -102.05
N GLU A 111 -59.74 9.15 -103.24
CA GLU A 111 -58.34 9.46 -103.49
C GLU A 111 -58.22 10.86 -104.08
N TRP A 112 -57.39 11.67 -103.45
CA TRP A 112 -57.14 13.05 -103.80
C TRP A 112 -55.72 13.22 -104.29
N GLN A 113 -55.54 13.91 -105.41
CA GLN A 113 -54.23 14.20 -105.98
C GLN A 113 -53.86 15.66 -105.74
N HIS A 114 -52.66 15.93 -105.24
CA HIS A 114 -52.18 17.29 -105.03
C HIS A 114 -51.88 17.97 -106.38
N VAL A 115 -52.42 19.18 -106.60
CA VAL A 115 -52.37 19.84 -107.93
C VAL A 115 -50.98 20.21 -108.41
N LEU A 116 -50.02 20.41 -107.48
CA LEU A 116 -48.65 20.80 -107.81
C LEU A 116 -47.68 19.61 -107.84
N THR A 117 -47.79 18.72 -106.85
CA THR A 117 -46.82 17.63 -106.62
C THR A 117 -47.27 16.29 -107.21
N GLY A 118 -48.58 16.14 -107.46
CA GLY A 118 -49.14 14.89 -107.95
C GLY A 118 -49.22 13.78 -106.88
N GLU A 119 -48.81 14.05 -105.64
CA GLU A 119 -48.92 13.11 -104.52
C GLU A 119 -50.38 12.83 -104.20
N SER A 120 -50.68 11.56 -103.90
CA SER A 120 -52.03 11.13 -103.55
C SER A 120 -52.22 11.03 -102.04
N VAL A 121 -53.43 11.33 -101.58
CA VAL A 121 -53.91 10.97 -100.24
C VAL A 121 -55.28 10.31 -100.38
N VAL A 122 -55.48 9.19 -99.69
CA VAL A 122 -56.78 8.53 -99.61
C VAL A 122 -57.41 8.93 -98.30
N VAL A 123 -58.63 9.44 -98.36
CA VAL A 123 -59.50 9.66 -97.21
C VAL A 123 -60.75 8.83 -97.39
N GLY A 124 -61.24 8.23 -96.32
CA GLY A 124 -62.39 7.35 -96.42
C GLY A 124 -63.21 7.31 -95.16
N LYS A 125 -64.39 6.74 -95.32
CA LYS A 125 -65.37 6.50 -94.28
C LYS A 125 -65.77 5.04 -94.32
N VAL A 126 -65.89 4.45 -93.15
CA VAL A 126 -66.43 3.11 -92.95
C VAL A 126 -67.67 3.19 -92.06
N SER A 127 -68.67 2.37 -92.36
CA SER A 127 -69.93 2.33 -91.62
C SER A 127 -70.40 0.90 -91.43
N GLU A 128 -70.82 0.54 -90.21
CA GLU A 128 -71.31 -0.80 -89.84
C GLU A 128 -72.45 -0.70 -88.81
N TRP A 129 -73.45 -1.57 -88.92
CA TRP A 129 -74.45 -1.76 -87.87
C TRP A 129 -73.89 -2.69 -86.77
N ARG A 130 -73.79 -2.17 -85.53
CA ARG A 130 -73.37 -2.96 -84.37
C ARG A 130 -74.33 -4.13 -84.17
N GLY A 131 -73.78 -5.34 -84.10
CA GLY A 131 -74.57 -6.58 -83.99
C GLY A 131 -75.25 -7.02 -85.29
N ARG A 132 -74.90 -6.40 -86.44
CA ARG A 132 -75.39 -6.75 -87.77
C ARG A 132 -76.91 -6.71 -87.93
N GLN A 133 -77.55 -5.75 -87.27
CA GLN A 133 -78.99 -5.56 -87.32
C GLN A 133 -79.32 -4.09 -87.56
N VAL A 134 -80.15 -3.81 -88.57
CA VAL A 134 -80.66 -2.46 -88.82
C VAL A 134 -81.50 -2.02 -87.62
N SER A 135 -81.23 -0.83 -87.09
CA SER A 135 -81.93 -0.31 -85.91
C SER A 135 -82.26 1.18 -86.06
N ASN A 136 -83.36 1.61 -85.44
CA ASN A 136 -83.69 3.03 -85.32
C ASN A 136 -82.85 3.74 -84.26
N ASP A 137 -82.14 3.00 -83.39
CA ASP A 137 -81.25 3.60 -82.37
C ASP A 137 -80.00 4.20 -83.03
N PRO A 138 -79.78 5.53 -82.89
CA PRO A 138 -78.61 6.20 -83.41
C PRO A 138 -77.29 5.56 -83.04
N ARG A 139 -77.19 5.02 -81.81
CA ARG A 139 -75.96 4.52 -81.18
C ARG A 139 -75.51 3.15 -81.69
N LYS A 140 -76.40 2.42 -82.38
CA LYS A 140 -76.08 1.13 -82.99
C LYS A 140 -75.44 1.26 -84.38
N PHE A 141 -75.46 2.46 -84.97
CA PHE A 141 -74.75 2.73 -86.22
C PHE A 141 -73.36 3.27 -85.88
N ALA A 142 -72.32 2.55 -86.28
CA ALA A 142 -70.94 2.95 -86.07
C ALA A 142 -70.39 3.56 -87.36
N GLU A 143 -69.72 4.70 -87.21
CA GLU A 143 -69.04 5.41 -88.30
C GLU A 143 -67.63 5.74 -87.83
N ALA A 144 -66.66 5.61 -88.72
CA ALA A 144 -65.32 6.15 -88.53
C ALA A 144 -64.76 6.61 -89.86
N TRP A 145 -63.79 7.50 -89.77
CA TRP A 145 -63.04 8.03 -90.89
C TRP A 145 -61.58 7.61 -90.77
N TYR A 146 -60.95 7.49 -91.92
CA TYR A 146 -59.55 7.12 -92.01
C TYR A 146 -58.87 7.85 -93.14
N SER A 147 -57.56 8.05 -93.01
CA SER A 147 -56.72 8.52 -94.12
C SER A 147 -55.42 7.75 -94.17
N PHE A 148 -54.82 7.69 -95.35
CA PHE A 148 -53.46 7.22 -95.56
C PHE A 148 -52.91 7.76 -96.88
N ARG A 149 -51.59 7.82 -97.02
CA ARG A 149 -50.90 8.06 -98.29
C ARG A 149 -50.70 6.73 -99.01
N PRO A 150 -51.16 6.57 -100.26
CA PRO A 150 -50.92 5.35 -101.03
C PRO A 150 -49.44 5.03 -101.17
N GLY A 151 -49.09 3.74 -101.09
CA GLY A 151 -47.73 3.25 -101.24
C GLY A 151 -47.69 1.77 -101.60
N PRO A 152 -46.51 1.16 -101.73
CA PRO A 152 -46.38 -0.25 -102.10
C PRO A 152 -47.20 -1.16 -101.18
N GLY A 153 -48.14 -1.93 -101.74
CA GLY A 153 -49.01 -2.84 -101.01
C GLY A 153 -50.28 -2.23 -100.39
N MET A 154 -50.42 -0.89 -100.34
CA MET A 154 -51.63 -0.21 -99.85
C MET A 154 -52.02 0.95 -100.77
N SER A 155 -53.03 0.74 -101.61
CA SER A 155 -53.61 1.72 -102.50
C SER A 155 -55.15 1.66 -102.45
N LEU A 156 -55.83 2.53 -103.20
CA LEU A 156 -57.29 2.48 -103.32
C LEU A 156 -57.78 1.11 -103.84
N ASP A 157 -57.03 0.44 -104.71
CA ASP A 157 -57.38 -0.84 -105.32
C ASP A 157 -57.13 -2.03 -104.38
N SER A 158 -56.06 -1.95 -103.58
CA SER A 158 -55.68 -2.95 -102.58
C SER A 158 -56.23 -2.68 -101.16
N LEU A 159 -57.27 -1.85 -101.05
CA LEU A 159 -57.95 -1.60 -99.77
C LEU A 159 -58.43 -2.92 -99.13
N PRO A 160 -58.09 -3.19 -97.85
CA PRO A 160 -58.36 -4.46 -97.19
C PRO A 160 -59.82 -4.59 -96.72
N VAL A 161 -60.78 -4.49 -97.65
CA VAL A 161 -62.23 -4.55 -97.36
C VAL A 161 -62.78 -5.98 -97.23
N ALA A 162 -62.02 -7.01 -97.65
CA ALA A 162 -62.37 -8.42 -97.55
C ALA A 162 -61.21 -9.29 -97.01
N GLU A 163 -61.51 -10.52 -96.58
CA GLU A 163 -60.55 -11.46 -95.96
C GLU A 163 -59.27 -11.66 -96.78
N SER A 164 -59.39 -11.88 -98.09
CA SER A 164 -58.25 -11.90 -99.01
C SER A 164 -58.26 -10.62 -99.83
N THR A 165 -57.13 -9.89 -99.82
CA THR A 165 -56.93 -8.77 -100.73
C THR A 165 -55.62 -9.04 -101.47
N ALA A 166 -55.69 -9.20 -102.79
CA ALA A 166 -54.49 -9.45 -103.58
C ALA A 166 -53.54 -8.25 -103.44
N MET A 167 -52.28 -8.53 -103.09
CA MET A 167 -51.25 -7.49 -102.93
C MET A 167 -50.95 -6.77 -104.26
N ARG A 168 -51.34 -7.38 -105.39
CA ARG A 168 -51.27 -6.83 -106.74
C ARG A 168 -52.60 -7.11 -107.48
N PRO A 169 -53.38 -6.08 -107.87
CA PRO A 169 -54.61 -6.26 -108.65
C PRO A 169 -54.28 -6.71 -110.09
N ALA A 170 -55.25 -7.33 -110.77
CA ALA A 170 -55.06 -7.88 -112.13
C ALA A 170 -55.06 -6.81 -113.24
N ALA A 171 -55.58 -5.61 -112.95
CA ALA A 171 -55.57 -4.43 -113.81
C ALA A 171 -55.80 -3.18 -112.93
N ASP A 172 -55.32 -2.03 -113.39
CA ASP A 172 -55.51 -0.76 -112.69
C ASP A 172 -57.01 -0.39 -112.62
N GLY A 173 -57.53 -0.10 -111.42
CA GLY A 173 -58.96 0.12 -111.18
C GLY A 173 -59.79 -1.16 -110.92
N ALA A 174 -59.19 -2.36 -110.95
CA ALA A 174 -59.86 -3.60 -110.55
C ALA A 174 -59.62 -3.91 -109.07
N SER A 175 -60.70 -4.17 -108.33
CA SER A 175 -60.63 -4.53 -106.90
C SER A 175 -59.83 -5.82 -106.64
N GLY A 176 -58.88 -5.73 -105.70
CA GLY A 176 -58.17 -6.91 -105.18
C GLY A 176 -58.94 -7.73 -104.13
N ALA A 177 -60.12 -7.28 -103.69
CA ALA A 177 -60.84 -7.84 -102.56
C ALA A 177 -61.64 -9.11 -102.94
N ARG A 178 -61.30 -10.25 -102.33
CA ARG A 178 -61.99 -11.55 -102.50
C ARG A 178 -62.30 -12.19 -101.14
N GLY A 179 -63.39 -12.94 -101.07
CA GLY A 179 -63.81 -13.68 -99.86
C GLY A 179 -64.79 -12.90 -98.99
N ARG A 180 -64.86 -13.25 -97.70
CA ARG A 180 -65.83 -12.65 -96.77
C ARG A 180 -65.49 -11.19 -96.49
N ARG A 181 -66.51 -10.34 -96.47
CA ARG A 181 -66.39 -8.92 -96.07
C ARG A 181 -65.86 -8.81 -94.63
N ARG A 182 -64.88 -7.94 -94.42
CA ARG A 182 -64.35 -7.64 -93.07
C ARG A 182 -65.35 -6.77 -92.30
N THR A 183 -65.33 -6.89 -90.98
CA THR A 183 -66.04 -5.97 -90.09
C THR A 183 -65.26 -4.66 -89.98
N MET A 184 -65.89 -3.58 -89.51
CA MET A 184 -65.24 -2.29 -89.28
C MET A 184 -64.03 -2.44 -88.36
N LYS A 185 -64.16 -3.27 -87.31
CA LYS A 185 -63.04 -3.60 -86.41
C LYS A 185 -61.92 -4.33 -87.16
N GLY A 186 -62.25 -5.38 -87.94
CA GLY A 186 -61.23 -6.13 -88.69
C GLY A 186 -60.54 -5.32 -89.78
N PHE A 187 -61.22 -4.31 -90.34
CA PHE A 187 -60.61 -3.33 -91.24
C PHE A 187 -59.66 -2.39 -90.49
N ARG A 188 -60.08 -1.82 -89.36
CA ARG A 188 -59.25 -0.97 -88.51
C ARG A 188 -57.97 -1.68 -88.08
N ASP A 189 -58.08 -2.93 -87.65
CA ASP A 189 -56.93 -3.71 -87.15
C ASP A 189 -55.87 -3.87 -88.26
N VAL A 190 -56.28 -4.24 -89.48
CA VAL A 190 -55.36 -4.36 -90.63
C VAL A 190 -54.80 -3.01 -91.07
N LEU A 191 -55.62 -1.97 -91.11
CA LEU A 191 -55.16 -0.63 -91.50
C LEU A 191 -54.11 -0.10 -90.52
N THR A 192 -54.35 -0.30 -89.22
CA THR A 192 -53.41 0.10 -88.16
C THR A 192 -52.13 -0.74 -88.20
N GLU A 193 -52.24 -2.05 -88.47
CA GLU A 193 -51.08 -2.93 -88.64
C GLU A 193 -50.24 -2.54 -89.86
N ALA A 194 -50.88 -2.22 -90.99
CA ALA A 194 -50.20 -1.72 -92.18
C ALA A 194 -49.47 -0.39 -91.92
N GLY A 195 -50.09 0.54 -91.19
CA GLY A 195 -49.43 1.79 -90.78
C GLY A 195 -48.23 1.58 -89.85
N ARG A 196 -48.26 0.54 -89.01
CA ARG A 196 -47.09 0.15 -88.18
C ARG A 196 -45.98 -0.48 -89.01
N ALA A 197 -46.34 -1.34 -89.96
CA ALA A 197 -45.37 -2.01 -90.85
C ALA A 197 -44.73 -1.03 -91.85
N TYR A 198 -45.49 -0.02 -92.30
CA TYR A 198 -45.09 0.95 -93.31
C TYR A 198 -45.41 2.38 -92.82
N PRO A 199 -44.51 3.01 -92.04
CA PRO A 199 -44.73 4.35 -91.51
C PRO A 199 -44.98 5.43 -92.58
N ASN A 200 -44.51 5.21 -93.81
CA ASN A 200 -44.73 6.11 -94.95
C ASN A 200 -46.20 6.20 -95.39
N LEU A 201 -47.08 5.29 -94.95
CA LEU A 201 -48.50 5.34 -95.23
C LEU A 201 -49.25 6.41 -94.41
N ASP A 202 -48.67 6.94 -93.33
CA ASP A 202 -49.26 8.00 -92.50
C ASP A 202 -50.74 7.75 -92.16
N VAL A 203 -51.01 6.57 -91.60
CA VAL A 203 -52.36 6.08 -91.34
C VAL A 203 -52.97 6.80 -90.15
N VAL A 204 -54.15 7.40 -90.35
CA VAL A 204 -54.97 8.04 -89.29
C VAL A 204 -56.35 7.40 -89.24
N TRP A 205 -56.90 7.26 -88.03
CA TRP A 205 -58.23 6.71 -87.77
C TRP A 205 -58.95 7.57 -86.74
N GLU A 206 -60.11 8.12 -87.10
CA GLU A 206 -60.89 9.01 -86.23
C GLU A 206 -62.36 8.61 -86.16
N GLU A 207 -62.92 8.68 -84.95
CA GLU A 207 -64.33 8.38 -84.66
C GLU A 207 -65.13 9.64 -84.27
N ILE A 208 -64.44 10.77 -84.06
CA ILE A 208 -65.03 12.05 -83.63
C ILE A 208 -65.06 13.01 -84.82
N HIS A 209 -66.23 13.57 -85.14
CA HIS A 209 -66.42 14.47 -86.28
C HIS A 209 -65.51 15.71 -86.23
N GLU A 210 -65.37 16.34 -85.06
CA GLU A 210 -64.56 17.55 -84.89
C GLU A 210 -63.08 17.28 -85.18
N ARG A 211 -62.53 16.18 -84.64
CA ARG A 211 -61.15 15.76 -84.91
C ARG A 211 -60.91 15.39 -86.36
N TRP A 212 -61.89 14.77 -87.02
CA TRP A 212 -61.79 14.47 -88.44
C TRP A 212 -61.77 15.76 -89.29
N ASN A 213 -62.56 16.77 -88.94
CA ASN A 213 -62.54 18.06 -89.63
C ASN A 213 -61.19 18.79 -89.45
N GLU A 214 -60.63 18.78 -88.24
CA GLU A 214 -59.29 19.32 -87.96
C GLU A 214 -58.23 18.60 -88.81
N HIS A 215 -58.28 17.27 -88.85
CA HIS A 215 -57.36 16.44 -89.63
C HIS A 215 -57.46 16.67 -91.14
N LEU A 216 -58.67 16.82 -91.69
CA LEU A 216 -58.85 17.22 -93.10
C LEU A 216 -58.19 18.57 -93.40
N GLY A 217 -58.29 19.53 -92.46
CA GLY A 217 -57.59 20.81 -92.53
C GLY A 217 -56.06 20.65 -92.57
N GLU A 218 -55.50 19.78 -91.72
CA GLU A 218 -54.06 19.47 -91.69
C GLU A 218 -53.57 18.82 -93.00
N LEU A 219 -54.38 17.96 -93.62
CA LEU A 219 -54.10 17.38 -94.93
C LEU A 219 -54.19 18.39 -96.09
N GLY A 220 -54.71 19.60 -95.85
CA GLY A 220 -54.95 20.62 -96.87
C GLY A 220 -56.19 20.37 -97.72
N LEU A 221 -57.14 19.58 -97.20
CA LEU A 221 -58.46 19.32 -97.77
C LEU A 221 -59.49 20.17 -97.02
N ASP A 222 -59.81 21.37 -97.52
CA ASP A 222 -60.71 22.32 -96.85
C ASP A 222 -62.19 21.87 -96.92
N PRO A 223 -62.83 21.49 -95.79
CA PRO A 223 -64.24 21.10 -95.76
C PRO A 223 -65.20 22.26 -96.06
N GLU A 224 -64.81 23.52 -95.80
CA GLU A 224 -65.69 24.69 -95.95
C GLU A 224 -66.07 24.95 -97.42
N LEU A 225 -65.18 24.62 -98.36
CA LEU A 225 -65.48 24.69 -99.80
C LEU A 225 -66.66 23.77 -100.20
N PHE A 226 -66.75 22.58 -99.58
CA PHE A 226 -67.86 21.66 -99.79
C PHE A 226 -69.15 22.14 -99.12
N ARG A 227 -69.06 22.93 -98.04
CA ARG A 227 -70.22 23.53 -97.36
C ARG A 227 -70.90 24.57 -98.25
N TYR A 228 -70.13 25.46 -98.89
CA TYR A 228 -70.65 26.45 -99.84
C TYR A 228 -71.27 25.78 -101.07
N GLN A 229 -70.60 24.76 -101.62
CA GLN A 229 -71.12 24.02 -102.77
C GLN A 229 -72.44 23.31 -102.44
N ARG A 230 -72.60 22.81 -101.21
CA ARG A 230 -73.88 22.25 -100.74
C ARG A 230 -74.98 23.29 -100.65
N GLU A 231 -74.69 24.47 -100.10
CA GLU A 231 -75.68 25.55 -99.95
C GLU A 231 -76.20 25.99 -101.33
N MET A 232 -75.29 26.14 -102.30
CA MET A 232 -75.64 26.38 -103.71
C MET A 232 -76.44 25.23 -104.37
N ASN A 233 -76.14 23.97 -104.06
CA ASN A 233 -76.85 22.80 -104.61
C ASN A 233 -78.20 22.52 -103.92
N ALA A 234 -78.45 23.10 -102.73
CA ALA A 234 -79.73 22.98 -102.04
C ALA A 234 -80.82 23.85 -102.68
N ASP A 235 -80.43 24.84 -103.50
CA ASP A 235 -81.28 25.86 -104.10
C ASP A 235 -81.72 25.56 -105.55
N GLU A 236 -81.47 24.36 -106.08
CA GLU A 236 -81.83 24.00 -107.47
C GLU A 236 -83.36 23.87 -107.73
N GLY A 237 -84.23 24.09 -106.73
CA GLY A 237 -85.65 23.71 -106.82
C GLY A 237 -86.74 24.76 -106.56
N GLU A 238 -86.52 25.89 -105.86
CA GLU A 238 -87.67 26.70 -105.39
C GLU A 238 -87.33 28.16 -105.03
N ALA A 239 -86.88 28.96 -106.02
CA ALA A 239 -86.57 30.39 -105.81
C ALA A 239 -87.80 31.30 -105.55
N ALA A 240 -89.03 30.80 -105.72
CA ALA A 240 -90.24 31.62 -105.65
C ALA A 240 -90.77 31.87 -104.21
N GLY A 241 -90.35 31.06 -103.22
CA GLY A 241 -90.84 31.19 -101.83
C GLY A 241 -90.17 32.32 -101.04
N LEU A 242 -89.04 32.85 -101.51
CA LEU A 242 -88.22 33.82 -100.78
C LEU A 242 -88.79 35.26 -100.79
N PHE A 243 -89.75 35.57 -101.67
CA PHE A 243 -90.30 36.93 -101.83
C PHE A 243 -91.71 37.12 -101.22
N ALA A 244 -92.26 36.10 -100.55
CA ALA A 244 -93.58 36.19 -99.91
C ALA A 244 -93.48 36.70 -98.46
N VAL A 245 -93.04 37.94 -98.27
CA VAL A 245 -92.97 38.60 -96.95
C VAL A 245 -94.23 39.44 -96.71
N LYS A 246 -94.79 39.37 -95.49
CA LYS A 246 -96.10 39.97 -95.15
C LYS A 246 -96.03 41.42 -94.64
N ASN A 247 -94.87 41.85 -94.14
CA ASN A 247 -94.66 43.20 -93.59
C ASN A 247 -93.31 43.78 -94.09
N ASP A 248 -93.26 45.10 -94.26
CA ASP A 248 -92.07 45.82 -94.76
C ASP A 248 -90.83 45.66 -93.84
N SER A 249 -91.03 45.43 -92.53
CA SER A 249 -89.94 45.15 -91.58
C SER A 249 -89.22 43.83 -91.90
N ASP A 250 -89.97 42.81 -92.29
CA ASP A 250 -89.44 41.47 -92.54
C ASP A 250 -88.65 41.44 -93.87
N PHE A 251 -89.05 42.28 -94.82
CA PHE A 251 -88.30 42.53 -96.05
C PHE A 251 -86.99 43.28 -95.78
N THR A 252 -87.02 44.23 -94.84
CA THR A 252 -85.82 44.98 -94.42
C THR A 252 -84.81 44.06 -93.71
N ASP A 253 -85.28 43.17 -92.83
CA ASP A 253 -84.44 42.15 -92.17
C ASP A 253 -83.87 41.12 -93.16
N LEU A 254 -84.65 40.73 -94.18
CA LEU A 254 -84.18 39.85 -95.25
C LEU A 254 -83.05 40.51 -96.07
N LEU A 255 -83.22 41.79 -96.43
CA LEU A 255 -82.20 42.57 -97.14
C LEU A 255 -80.95 42.80 -96.28
N LEU A 256 -81.12 43.16 -95.01
CA LEU A 256 -80.01 43.32 -94.08
C LEU A 256 -79.28 42.00 -93.90
N ARG A 257 -79.96 40.87 -93.76
CA ARG A 257 -79.31 39.56 -93.61
C ARG A 257 -78.62 39.06 -94.90
N ALA A 258 -79.09 39.51 -96.07
CA ALA A 258 -78.49 39.17 -97.36
C ALA A 258 -77.31 40.08 -97.75
N VAL A 259 -77.29 41.34 -97.28
CA VAL A 259 -76.28 42.35 -97.63
C VAL A 259 -75.23 42.54 -96.52
N THR A 260 -75.58 42.23 -95.27
CA THR A 260 -74.67 42.35 -94.13
C THR A 260 -74.01 41.00 -93.87
N ASP A 261 -72.69 40.94 -93.99
CA ASP A 261 -71.91 39.77 -93.58
C ASP A 261 -72.07 39.62 -92.05
N THR A 262 -72.80 38.59 -91.59
CA THR A 262 -73.07 38.38 -90.16
C THR A 262 -71.79 38.20 -89.35
N ARG A 263 -70.66 37.92 -90.01
CA ARG A 263 -69.33 37.84 -89.39
C ARG A 263 -68.90 39.15 -88.71
N ASP A 264 -69.29 40.32 -89.22
CA ASP A 264 -68.88 41.61 -88.64
C ASP A 264 -69.79 42.07 -87.49
N THR A 265 -71.06 41.65 -87.49
CA THR A 265 -72.02 42.00 -86.42
C THR A 265 -71.98 41.02 -85.24
N ASP A 266 -71.73 39.73 -85.49
CA ASP A 266 -71.60 38.71 -84.45
C ASP A 266 -70.33 38.97 -83.63
N GLY A 267 -69.22 39.34 -84.28
CA GLY A 267 -67.98 39.71 -83.58
C GLY A 267 -68.15 40.90 -82.63
N LEU A 268 -68.95 41.91 -83.02
CA LEU A 268 -69.25 43.06 -82.16
C LEU A 268 -70.20 42.66 -81.00
N ALA A 269 -71.21 41.84 -81.27
CA ALA A 269 -72.12 41.34 -80.26
C ALA A 269 -71.39 40.46 -79.23
N ASP A 270 -70.48 39.59 -79.66
CA ASP A 270 -69.63 38.76 -78.80
C ASP A 270 -68.64 39.60 -77.99
N LEU A 271 -68.10 40.67 -78.58
CA LEU A 271 -67.25 41.63 -77.87
C LEU A 271 -68.04 42.35 -76.77
N VAL A 272 -69.23 42.87 -77.09
CA VAL A 272 -70.08 43.58 -76.11
C VAL A 272 -70.59 42.62 -75.03
N HIS A 273 -71.03 41.42 -75.40
CA HIS A 273 -71.46 40.39 -74.46
C HIS A 273 -70.29 39.93 -73.58
N GLY A 274 -69.11 39.75 -74.17
CA GLY A 274 -67.87 39.43 -73.46
C GLY A 274 -67.45 40.53 -72.49
N PHE A 275 -67.54 41.81 -72.88
CA PHE A 275 -67.29 42.93 -71.98
C PHE A 275 -68.34 43.05 -70.88
N ALA A 276 -69.63 42.89 -71.18
CA ALA A 276 -70.71 42.91 -70.20
C ALA A 276 -70.56 41.77 -69.18
N HIS A 277 -70.24 40.57 -69.64
CA HIS A 277 -69.97 39.41 -68.78
C HIS A 277 -68.71 39.62 -67.92
N LYS A 278 -67.62 40.14 -68.49
CA LYS A 278 -66.40 40.49 -67.74
C LYS A 278 -66.64 41.61 -66.71
N LEU A 279 -67.44 42.63 -67.05
CA LEU A 279 -67.82 43.70 -66.12
C LEU A 279 -68.73 43.18 -65.00
N GLY A 280 -69.71 42.33 -65.33
CA GLY A 280 -70.59 41.70 -64.35
C GLY A 280 -69.82 40.84 -63.34
N ARG A 281 -68.74 40.18 -63.79
CA ARG A 281 -67.87 39.37 -62.92
C ARG A 281 -66.70 40.13 -62.32
N ARG A 282 -66.51 41.43 -62.61
CA ARG A 282 -65.34 42.19 -62.15
C ARG A 282 -65.28 42.27 -60.63
N ALA A 283 -66.40 42.50 -59.96
CA ALA A 283 -66.46 42.56 -58.49
C ALA A 283 -66.05 41.20 -57.87
N GLU A 284 -66.55 40.12 -58.44
CA GLU A 284 -66.28 38.74 -58.02
C GLU A 284 -64.80 38.37 -58.23
N LEU A 285 -64.25 38.65 -59.42
CA LEU A 285 -62.82 38.42 -59.75
C LEU A 285 -61.88 39.30 -58.91
N THR A 286 -62.29 40.52 -58.56
CA THR A 286 -61.49 41.39 -57.67
C THR A 286 -61.51 40.83 -56.25
N ALA A 287 -62.66 40.37 -55.75
CA ALA A 287 -62.76 39.71 -54.46
C ALA A 287 -61.94 38.41 -54.42
N GLU A 288 -61.98 37.61 -55.48
CA GLU A 288 -61.17 36.40 -55.62
C GLU A 288 -59.68 36.73 -55.66
N ARG A 289 -59.26 37.73 -56.44
CA ARG A 289 -57.86 38.20 -56.46
C ARG A 289 -57.41 38.64 -55.08
N ASP A 290 -58.19 39.46 -54.39
CA ASP A 290 -57.84 40.00 -53.08
C ASP A 290 -57.81 38.90 -52.01
N PHE A 291 -58.74 37.95 -52.07
CA PHE A 291 -58.73 36.75 -51.23
C PHE A 291 -57.49 35.89 -51.49
N THR A 292 -57.14 35.66 -52.76
CA THR A 292 -56.00 34.83 -53.14
C THR A 292 -54.69 35.50 -52.75
N ALA A 293 -54.56 36.81 -52.97
CA ALA A 293 -53.40 37.60 -52.56
C ALA A 293 -53.25 37.63 -51.03
N GLY A 294 -54.34 37.84 -50.29
CA GLY A 294 -54.33 37.79 -48.83
C GLY A 294 -53.99 36.40 -48.28
N SER A 295 -54.54 35.35 -48.90
CA SER A 295 -54.23 33.96 -48.55
C SER A 295 -52.76 33.62 -48.84
N LEU A 296 -52.21 34.10 -49.96
CA LEU A 296 -50.82 33.91 -50.32
C LEU A 296 -49.88 34.60 -49.32
N ASP A 297 -50.19 35.83 -48.89
CA ASP A 297 -49.40 36.53 -47.87
C ASP A 297 -49.39 35.76 -46.54
N LEU A 298 -50.54 35.29 -46.07
CA LEU A 298 -50.64 34.49 -44.85
C LEU A 298 -49.90 33.15 -44.97
N LEU A 299 -50.07 32.43 -46.09
CA LEU A 299 -49.39 31.16 -46.34
C LEU A 299 -47.87 31.35 -46.45
N SER A 300 -47.41 32.46 -47.05
CA SER A 300 -45.98 32.78 -47.14
C SER A 300 -45.38 33.01 -45.76
N ARG A 301 -46.07 33.76 -44.88
CA ARG A 301 -45.64 33.94 -43.48
C ARG A 301 -45.59 32.62 -42.71
N ILE A 302 -46.56 31.73 -42.93
CA ILE A 302 -46.56 30.39 -42.32
C ILE A 302 -45.38 29.57 -42.84
N ALA A 303 -45.08 29.62 -44.13
CA ALA A 303 -43.96 28.91 -44.74
C ALA A 303 -42.61 29.41 -44.16
N GLU A 304 -42.42 30.73 -44.05
CA GLU A 304 -41.23 31.33 -43.45
C GLU A 304 -41.07 30.94 -41.96
N ALA A 305 -42.17 30.95 -41.21
CA ALA A 305 -42.18 30.51 -39.82
C ALA A 305 -41.84 29.01 -39.70
N ALA A 306 -42.34 28.17 -40.62
CA ALA A 306 -42.01 26.75 -40.67
C ALA A 306 -40.52 26.52 -40.95
N VAL A 307 -39.93 27.24 -41.91
CA VAL A 307 -38.49 27.19 -42.20
C VAL A 307 -37.66 27.60 -40.98
N THR A 308 -38.05 28.68 -40.31
CA THR A 308 -37.37 29.17 -39.10
C THR A 308 -37.48 28.15 -37.96
N ARG A 309 -38.65 27.52 -37.80
CA ARG A 309 -38.88 26.46 -36.81
C ARG A 309 -38.00 25.24 -37.08
N ASP A 310 -37.94 24.78 -38.31
CA ASP A 310 -37.12 23.61 -38.69
C ASP A 310 -35.63 23.88 -38.51
N ARG A 311 -35.15 25.07 -38.88
CA ARG A 311 -33.77 25.50 -38.60
C ARG A 311 -33.47 25.49 -37.11
N THR A 312 -34.37 26.05 -36.29
CA THR A 312 -34.21 26.12 -34.83
C THR A 312 -34.22 24.72 -34.20
N ARG A 313 -35.12 23.83 -34.64
CA ARG A 313 -35.14 22.42 -34.24
C ARG A 313 -33.86 21.70 -34.64
N GLY A 314 -33.34 21.95 -35.84
CA GLY A 314 -32.06 21.40 -36.30
C GLY A 314 -30.89 21.81 -35.39
N VAL A 315 -30.81 23.10 -35.04
CA VAL A 315 -29.79 23.62 -34.11
C VAL A 315 -29.95 23.01 -32.72
N HIS A 316 -31.17 22.96 -32.18
CA HIS A 316 -31.46 22.39 -30.87
C HIS A 316 -31.08 20.90 -30.79
N ALA A 317 -31.55 20.09 -31.75
CA ALA A 317 -31.21 18.66 -31.82
C ALA A 317 -29.70 18.44 -32.01
N GLY A 318 -29.03 19.32 -32.76
CA GLY A 318 -27.58 19.31 -32.89
C GLY A 318 -26.85 19.62 -31.58
N ALA A 319 -27.32 20.61 -30.83
CA ALA A 319 -26.78 20.94 -29.50
C ALA A 319 -27.01 19.79 -28.53
N GLU A 320 -28.20 19.20 -28.50
CA GLU A 320 -28.54 18.08 -27.63
C GLU A 320 -27.66 16.85 -27.88
N ARG A 321 -27.41 16.51 -29.16
CA ARG A 321 -26.46 15.45 -29.53
C ARG A 321 -25.05 15.75 -29.04
N ARG A 322 -24.54 16.97 -29.25
CA ARG A 322 -23.21 17.37 -28.78
C ARG A 322 -23.09 17.29 -27.26
N THR A 323 -24.11 17.74 -26.52
CA THR A 323 -24.15 17.66 -25.06
C THR A 323 -24.15 16.21 -24.57
N ARG A 324 -24.95 15.33 -25.18
CA ARG A 324 -24.94 13.89 -24.85
C ARG A 324 -23.59 13.24 -25.13
N THR A 325 -22.97 13.54 -26.28
CA THR A 325 -21.62 13.03 -26.60
C THR A 325 -20.57 13.54 -25.62
N LEU A 326 -20.61 14.83 -25.24
CA LEU A 326 -19.69 15.40 -24.27
C LEU A 326 -19.87 14.76 -22.89
N ALA A 327 -21.12 14.62 -22.41
CA ALA A 327 -21.42 13.98 -21.14
C ALA A 327 -20.93 12.52 -21.10
N GLY A 328 -21.11 11.77 -22.20
CA GLY A 328 -20.57 10.42 -22.33
C GLY A 328 -19.04 10.38 -22.26
N ARG A 329 -18.35 11.28 -22.97
CA ARG A 329 -16.88 11.39 -22.93
C ARG A 329 -16.36 11.75 -21.53
N LEU A 330 -17.01 12.71 -20.86
CA LEU A 330 -16.65 13.11 -19.51
C LEU A 330 -16.88 11.98 -18.50
N SER A 331 -17.98 11.23 -18.64
CA SER A 331 -18.28 10.09 -17.78
C SER A 331 -17.27 8.95 -17.95
N ALA A 332 -16.93 8.62 -19.21
CA ALA A 332 -15.90 7.62 -19.51
C ALA A 332 -14.54 8.05 -18.96
N ARG A 333 -14.16 9.32 -19.13
CA ARG A 333 -12.91 9.86 -18.57
C ARG A 333 -12.91 9.81 -17.04
N ALA A 334 -14.02 10.18 -16.41
CA ALA A 334 -14.13 10.13 -14.95
C ALA A 334 -14.01 8.69 -14.41
N ALA A 335 -14.54 7.68 -15.12
CA ALA A 335 -14.36 6.28 -14.76
C ALA A 335 -12.89 5.84 -14.87
N GLU A 336 -12.21 6.21 -15.96
CA GLU A 336 -10.78 5.92 -16.16
C GLU A 336 -9.91 6.56 -15.05
N GLU A 337 -10.14 7.84 -14.74
CA GLU A 337 -9.38 8.53 -13.70
C GLU A 337 -9.65 7.96 -12.30
N ARG A 338 -10.89 7.53 -12.00
CA ARG A 338 -11.18 6.82 -10.74
C ARG A 338 -10.45 5.48 -10.67
N GLY A 339 -10.35 4.74 -11.78
CA GLY A 339 -9.58 3.50 -11.86
C GLY A 339 -8.09 3.75 -11.56
N ARG A 340 -7.48 4.73 -12.22
CA ARG A 340 -6.08 5.14 -11.98
C ARG A 340 -5.84 5.59 -10.54
N ALA A 341 -6.79 6.33 -9.96
CA ALA A 341 -6.72 6.75 -8.56
C ALA A 341 -6.79 5.53 -7.61
N GLY A 342 -7.62 4.53 -7.92
CA GLY A 342 -7.67 3.25 -7.19
C GLY A 342 -6.34 2.50 -7.24
N GLU A 343 -5.77 2.31 -8.43
CA GLU A 343 -4.45 1.66 -8.61
C GLU A 343 -3.32 2.40 -7.87
N LEU A 344 -3.38 3.74 -7.85
CA LEU A 344 -2.41 4.53 -7.11
C LEU A 344 -2.60 4.36 -5.60
N ALA A 345 -3.84 4.34 -5.11
CA ALA A 345 -4.14 4.10 -3.70
C ALA A 345 -3.67 2.70 -3.25
N GLU A 346 -3.86 1.67 -4.06
CA GLU A 346 -3.35 0.32 -3.79
C GLU A 346 -1.81 0.30 -3.73
N ARG A 347 -1.13 0.97 -4.67
CA ARG A 347 0.33 1.09 -4.64
C ARG A 347 0.84 1.84 -3.41
N VAL A 348 0.16 2.91 -2.99
CA VAL A 348 0.50 3.65 -1.77
C VAL A 348 0.30 2.78 -0.54
N ALA A 349 -0.81 2.04 -0.45
CA ALA A 349 -1.07 1.10 0.65
C ALA A 349 -0.02 -0.01 0.70
N GLY A 350 0.32 -0.61 -0.45
CA GLY A 350 1.37 -1.63 -0.57
C GLY A 350 2.74 -1.09 -0.15
N ALA A 351 3.09 0.13 -0.55
CA ALA A 351 4.33 0.79 -0.13
C ALA A 351 4.35 1.06 1.38
N ALA A 352 3.23 1.50 1.97
CA ALA A 352 3.13 1.71 3.42
C ALA A 352 3.33 0.39 4.20
N HIS A 353 2.73 -0.70 3.74
CA HIS A 353 2.96 -2.03 4.31
C HIS A 353 4.43 -2.46 4.18
N ALA A 354 5.05 -2.29 3.01
CA ALA A 354 6.45 -2.63 2.81
C ALA A 354 7.39 -1.82 3.73
N VAL A 355 7.11 -0.53 3.97
CA VAL A 355 7.85 0.29 4.94
C VAL A 355 7.69 -0.28 6.35
N THR A 356 6.46 -0.64 6.75
CA THR A 356 6.17 -1.18 8.09
C THR A 356 6.87 -2.52 8.32
N ASP A 357 6.87 -3.39 7.30
CA ASP A 357 7.56 -4.67 7.33
C ASP A 357 9.09 -4.49 7.40
N ALA A 358 9.63 -3.53 6.64
CA ALA A 358 11.05 -3.19 6.67
C ALA A 358 11.46 -2.62 8.04
N GLU A 359 10.66 -1.74 8.64
CA GLU A 359 10.91 -1.21 9.99
C GLU A 359 10.86 -2.31 11.04
N SER A 360 9.88 -3.21 10.94
CA SER A 360 9.77 -4.38 11.83
C SER A 360 10.95 -5.35 11.65
N GLY A 361 11.39 -5.59 10.42
CA GLY A 361 12.59 -6.36 10.10
C GLY A 361 13.87 -5.73 10.66
N ARG A 362 14.01 -4.41 10.52
CA ARG A 362 15.11 -3.63 11.10
C ARG A 362 15.09 -3.71 12.63
N GLY A 363 13.92 -3.56 13.26
CA GLY A 363 13.74 -3.67 14.70
C GLY A 363 14.15 -5.06 15.24
N ARG A 364 13.69 -6.13 14.59
CA ARG A 364 14.12 -7.51 14.93
C ARG A 364 15.63 -7.68 14.78
N SER A 365 16.21 -7.20 13.69
CA SER A 365 17.65 -7.30 13.44
C SER A 365 18.47 -6.55 14.50
N ALA A 366 18.01 -5.35 14.90
CA ALA A 366 18.64 -4.56 15.96
C ALA A 366 18.58 -5.26 17.32
N LEU A 367 17.44 -5.89 17.67
CA LEU A 367 17.31 -6.69 18.90
C LEU A 367 18.26 -7.90 18.89
N VAL A 368 18.35 -8.62 17.76
CA VAL A 368 19.29 -9.74 17.62
C VAL A 368 20.74 -9.27 17.76
N ALA A 369 21.11 -8.15 17.13
CA ALA A 369 22.45 -7.58 17.24
C ALA A 369 22.77 -7.17 18.69
N ALA A 370 21.82 -6.55 19.40
CA ALA A 370 21.97 -6.19 20.80
C ALA A 370 22.15 -7.42 21.70
N GLU A 371 21.37 -8.48 21.48
CA GLU A 371 21.51 -9.75 22.22
C GLU A 371 22.86 -10.43 21.95
N ILE A 372 23.33 -10.44 20.70
CA ILE A 372 24.67 -10.97 20.36
C ILE A 372 25.76 -10.14 21.07
N ALA A 373 25.66 -8.81 21.04
CA ALA A 373 26.61 -7.93 21.71
C ALA A 373 26.62 -8.15 23.23
N PHE A 374 25.44 -8.30 23.85
CA PHE A 374 25.31 -8.63 25.27
C PHE A 374 25.99 -9.97 25.60
N ARG A 375 25.67 -11.04 24.87
CA ARG A 375 26.30 -12.36 25.09
C ARG A 375 27.81 -12.32 24.91
N HIS A 376 28.30 -11.62 23.89
CA HIS A 376 29.73 -11.46 23.66
C HIS A 376 30.39 -10.73 24.83
N ALA A 377 29.80 -9.63 25.31
CA ALA A 377 30.29 -8.91 26.48
C ALA A 377 30.26 -9.76 27.76
N SER A 378 29.20 -10.54 27.99
CA SER A 378 29.11 -11.47 29.13
C SER A 378 30.19 -12.54 29.07
N LEU A 379 30.41 -13.16 27.90
CA LEU A 379 31.47 -14.16 27.74
C LEU A 379 32.86 -13.54 27.95
N ALA A 380 33.11 -12.36 27.39
CA ALA A 380 34.36 -11.63 27.59
C ALA A 380 34.60 -11.30 29.07
N LEU A 381 33.56 -10.89 29.81
CA LEU A 381 33.64 -10.66 31.26
C LEU A 381 34.01 -11.96 32.00
N THR A 382 33.32 -13.08 31.72
CA THR A 382 33.64 -14.36 32.38
C THR A 382 35.07 -14.83 32.08
N ALA A 383 35.57 -14.60 30.87
CA ALA A 383 36.95 -14.90 30.50
C ALA A 383 37.94 -14.01 31.27
N ALA A 384 37.65 -12.71 31.38
CA ALA A 384 38.46 -11.76 32.13
C ALA A 384 38.48 -12.06 33.63
N GLU A 385 37.35 -12.44 34.23
CA GLU A 385 37.25 -12.86 35.63
C GLU A 385 38.08 -14.12 35.91
N ARG A 386 38.01 -15.12 35.01
CA ARG A 386 38.84 -16.33 35.12
C ARG A 386 40.33 -16.00 35.02
N ALA A 387 40.72 -15.14 34.09
CA ALA A 387 42.10 -14.69 33.95
C ALA A 387 42.57 -13.92 35.20
N ALA A 388 41.74 -13.02 35.75
CA ALA A 388 42.04 -12.30 36.98
C ALA A 388 42.19 -13.25 38.18
N ALA A 389 41.35 -14.27 38.29
CA ALA A 389 41.46 -15.28 39.34
C ALA A 389 42.73 -16.16 39.20
N ALA A 390 43.14 -16.48 37.97
CA ALA A 390 44.41 -17.15 37.71
C ALA A 390 45.60 -16.27 38.12
N GLN A 391 45.61 -15.01 37.69
CA GLN A 391 46.65 -14.05 38.05
C GLN A 391 46.74 -13.79 39.57
N ARG A 392 45.60 -13.76 40.28
CA ARG A 392 45.60 -13.69 41.75
C ARG A 392 46.22 -14.93 42.40
N ARG A 393 45.95 -16.13 41.87
CA ARG A 393 46.57 -17.38 42.36
C ARG A 393 48.07 -17.37 42.13
N GLU A 394 48.52 -17.04 40.92
CA GLU A 394 49.95 -16.89 40.60
C GLU A 394 50.63 -15.87 41.53
N LEU A 395 49.98 -14.74 41.82
CA LEU A 395 50.50 -13.75 42.76
C LEU A 395 50.61 -14.30 44.19
N ILE A 396 49.61 -15.05 44.66
CA ILE A 396 49.64 -15.69 45.98
C ILE A 396 50.76 -16.73 46.04
N GLU A 397 50.87 -17.59 45.03
CA GLU A 397 51.93 -18.59 44.94
C GLU A 397 53.32 -17.93 44.94
N ALA A 398 53.51 -16.88 44.13
CA ALA A 398 54.76 -16.11 44.11
C ALA A 398 55.07 -15.46 45.47
N ARG A 399 54.07 -14.92 46.16
CA ARG A 399 54.23 -14.39 47.53
C ARG A 399 54.58 -15.48 48.53
N THR A 400 53.94 -16.64 48.46
CA THR A 400 54.28 -17.77 49.33
C THR A 400 55.70 -18.25 49.08
N LEU A 401 56.12 -18.37 47.81
CA LEU A 401 57.48 -18.75 47.45
C LEU A 401 58.49 -17.71 47.95
N HIS A 402 58.20 -16.41 47.79
CA HIS A 402 59.03 -15.35 48.33
C HIS A 402 59.17 -15.44 49.86
N SER A 403 58.07 -15.65 50.57
CA SER A 403 58.09 -15.82 52.03
C SER A 403 58.87 -17.07 52.46
N ALA A 404 58.78 -18.16 51.69
CA ALA A 404 59.57 -19.37 51.91
C ALA A 404 61.07 -19.11 51.70
N TRP A 405 61.46 -18.34 50.69
CA TRP A 405 62.85 -17.91 50.48
C TRP A 405 63.36 -17.03 51.61
N GLN A 406 62.56 -16.08 52.10
CA GLN A 406 62.92 -15.28 53.27
C GLN A 406 63.10 -16.14 54.53
N ALA A 407 62.24 -17.14 54.73
CA ALA A 407 62.34 -18.07 55.86
C ALA A 407 63.51 -19.05 55.74
N ALA A 408 63.97 -19.35 54.52
CA ALA A 408 65.06 -20.32 54.29
C ALA A 408 66.35 -19.93 55.02
N GLU A 409 66.71 -18.64 55.06
CA GLU A 409 67.89 -18.17 55.80
C GLU A 409 67.74 -18.42 57.32
N THR A 410 66.57 -18.14 57.88
CA THR A 410 66.28 -18.41 59.30
C THR A 410 66.33 -19.90 59.61
N VAL A 411 65.78 -20.76 58.74
CA VAL A 411 65.84 -22.22 58.88
C VAL A 411 67.27 -22.74 58.78
N LEU A 412 68.08 -22.21 57.86
CA LEU A 412 69.51 -22.55 57.75
C LEU A 412 70.29 -22.11 58.99
N ARG A 413 70.04 -20.90 59.51
CA ARG A 413 70.62 -20.42 60.77
C ARG A 413 70.23 -21.31 61.95
N HIS A 414 68.97 -21.74 62.02
CA HIS A 414 68.50 -22.67 63.06
C HIS A 414 69.18 -24.04 62.94
N ARG A 415 69.27 -24.63 61.73
CA ARG A 415 69.99 -25.89 61.51
C ARG A 415 71.46 -25.77 61.89
N ALA A 416 72.14 -24.72 61.47
CA ALA A 416 73.53 -24.48 61.85
C ALA A 416 73.70 -24.30 63.37
N ALA A 417 72.74 -23.68 64.05
CA ALA A 417 72.72 -23.56 65.51
C ALA A 417 72.47 -24.91 66.20
N ALA A 418 71.54 -25.73 65.68
CA ALA A 418 71.29 -27.08 66.16
C ALA A 418 72.51 -27.98 65.99
N ASP A 419 73.19 -27.93 64.84
CA ASP A 419 74.43 -28.67 64.59
C ASP A 419 75.56 -28.21 65.53
N ARG A 420 75.68 -26.89 65.77
CA ARG A 420 76.63 -26.36 66.77
C ARG A 420 76.30 -26.87 68.18
N SER A 421 75.03 -26.85 68.58
CA SER A 421 74.58 -27.36 69.88
C SER A 421 74.88 -28.85 70.04
N ALA A 422 74.62 -29.66 69.00
CA ALA A 422 74.93 -31.08 69.00
C ALA A 422 76.45 -31.35 69.13
N ARG A 423 77.29 -30.57 68.42
CA ARG A 423 78.76 -30.67 68.56
C ARG A 423 79.24 -30.28 69.95
N VAL A 424 78.74 -29.19 70.53
CA VAL A 424 79.09 -28.76 71.89
C VAL A 424 78.66 -29.81 72.91
N ALA A 425 77.46 -30.36 72.79
CA ALA A 425 76.98 -31.43 73.67
C ALA A 425 77.84 -32.71 73.58
N ALA A 426 78.37 -33.04 72.40
CA ALA A 426 79.31 -34.14 72.24
C ALA A 426 80.66 -33.85 72.92
N ALA A 427 81.22 -32.64 72.72
CA ALA A 427 82.47 -32.21 73.35
C ALA A 427 82.36 -32.15 74.89
N ILE A 428 81.23 -31.69 75.44
CA ILE A 428 80.99 -31.69 76.89
C ILE A 428 81.01 -33.12 77.44
N ARG A 429 80.33 -34.07 76.79
CA ARG A 429 80.34 -35.48 77.24
C ARG A 429 81.71 -36.14 77.18
N GLU A 430 82.57 -35.72 76.26
CA GLU A 430 83.95 -36.19 76.17
C GLU A 430 84.81 -35.59 77.30
N ALA A 431 84.71 -34.28 77.52
CA ALA A 431 85.35 -33.60 78.64
C ALA A 431 84.90 -34.14 80.01
N GLU A 432 83.62 -34.48 80.19
CA GLU A 432 83.09 -35.10 81.41
C GLU A 432 83.71 -36.49 81.66
N ARG A 433 83.98 -37.28 80.62
CA ARG A 433 84.67 -38.58 80.78
C ARG A 433 86.13 -38.40 81.18
N ASP A 434 86.82 -37.44 80.57
CA ASP A 434 88.22 -37.16 80.87
C ASP A 434 88.41 -36.57 82.28
N ALA A 435 87.43 -35.78 82.78
CA ALA A 435 87.46 -35.17 84.11
C ALA A 435 87.01 -36.11 85.25
N ALA A 436 86.35 -37.23 84.94
CA ALA A 436 85.82 -38.17 85.93
C ALA A 436 86.86 -38.72 86.94
N PRO A 437 88.10 -39.09 86.54
CA PRO A 437 89.12 -39.57 87.48
C PRO A 437 89.60 -38.48 88.44
N ALA A 438 89.74 -37.25 87.95
CA ALA A 438 90.18 -36.11 88.76
C ALA A 438 89.14 -35.71 89.80
N LEU A 439 87.84 -35.74 89.44
CA LEU A 439 86.74 -35.49 90.37
C LEU A 439 86.62 -36.57 91.45
N ALA A 440 86.82 -37.85 91.10
CA ALA A 440 86.85 -38.94 92.06
C ALA A 440 88.00 -38.79 93.08
N ALA A 441 89.19 -38.41 92.60
CA ALA A 441 90.34 -38.12 93.47
C ALA A 441 90.08 -36.93 94.41
N ARG A 442 89.44 -35.86 93.92
CA ARG A 442 89.02 -34.72 94.75
C ARG A 442 88.02 -35.12 95.83
N ALA A 443 87.00 -35.92 95.49
CA ALA A 443 85.99 -36.37 96.46
C ALA A 443 86.59 -37.24 97.57
N ALA A 444 87.53 -38.13 97.23
CA ALA A 444 88.25 -38.93 98.22
C ALA A 444 89.09 -38.06 99.16
N ALA A 445 89.83 -37.08 98.63
CA ALA A 445 90.63 -36.14 99.41
C ALA A 445 89.76 -35.26 100.33
N ALA A 446 88.63 -34.75 99.84
CA ALA A 446 87.69 -33.97 100.65
C ALA A 446 87.09 -34.79 101.79
N THR A 447 86.74 -36.06 101.53
CA THR A 447 86.19 -36.95 102.57
C THR A 447 87.22 -37.28 103.66
N ALA A 448 88.49 -37.45 103.29
CA ALA A 448 89.58 -37.65 104.25
C ALA A 448 89.81 -36.40 105.13
N LEU A 449 89.73 -35.20 104.55
CA LEU A 449 89.87 -33.94 105.28
C LEU A 449 88.73 -33.71 106.27
N VAL A 450 87.47 -33.94 105.87
CA VAL A 450 86.32 -33.79 106.79
C VAL A 450 86.42 -34.74 107.99
N ARG A 451 86.87 -35.99 107.79
CA ARG A 451 87.10 -36.90 108.92
C ARG A 451 88.16 -36.38 109.89
N ALA A 452 89.29 -35.89 109.37
CA ALA A 452 90.37 -35.38 110.21
C ALA A 452 89.93 -34.16 111.04
N LEU A 453 89.12 -33.25 110.46
CA LEU A 453 88.60 -32.07 111.16
C LEU A 453 87.59 -32.44 112.25
N ASN A 454 86.68 -33.39 112.00
CA ASN A 454 85.72 -33.83 113.02
C ASN A 454 86.41 -34.49 114.23
N THR A 455 87.43 -35.33 114.01
CA THR A 455 88.20 -35.92 115.11
C THR A 455 88.91 -34.84 115.95
N LYS A 456 89.41 -33.76 115.33
CA LYS A 456 90.03 -32.65 116.05
C LYS A 456 89.03 -31.78 116.82
N ALA A 457 87.81 -31.62 116.31
CA ALA A 457 86.75 -30.93 117.02
C ALA A 457 86.32 -31.70 118.30
N GLU A 458 86.13 -33.02 118.20
CA GLU A 458 85.78 -33.88 119.35
C GLU A 458 86.86 -33.89 120.44
N GLU A 459 88.15 -33.89 120.05
CA GLU A 459 89.27 -33.77 121.00
C GLU A 459 89.28 -32.42 121.73
N GLY A 460 88.91 -31.33 121.04
CA GLY A 460 88.84 -29.98 121.61
C GLY A 460 87.70 -29.80 122.61
N GLU A 461 86.49 -30.27 122.28
CA GLU A 461 85.32 -30.20 123.17
C GLU A 461 85.56 -30.95 124.49
N ARG A 462 86.19 -32.13 124.43
CA ARG A 462 86.53 -32.89 125.64
C ARG A 462 87.49 -32.13 126.55
N LEU A 463 88.52 -31.50 125.98
CA LEU A 463 89.51 -30.75 126.75
C LEU A 463 88.91 -29.51 127.43
N ALA A 464 87.97 -28.84 126.76
CA ALA A 464 87.26 -27.68 127.31
C ALA A 464 86.42 -28.06 128.55
N ASN A 465 85.65 -29.16 128.46
CA ASN A 465 84.83 -29.62 129.58
C ASN A 465 85.67 -30.01 130.81
N GLU A 466 86.83 -30.67 130.62
CA GLU A 466 87.72 -31.04 131.73
C GLU A 466 88.29 -29.83 132.49
N GLU A 467 88.57 -28.72 131.79
CA GLU A 467 89.08 -27.50 132.41
C GLU A 467 87.98 -26.65 133.09
N GLU A 468 86.74 -26.66 132.57
CA GLU A 468 85.61 -26.04 133.26
C GLU A 468 85.32 -26.69 134.62
N GLU A 469 85.33 -28.03 134.69
CA GLU A 469 85.13 -28.76 135.96
C GLU A 469 86.22 -28.43 136.99
N ARG A 470 87.49 -28.29 136.55
CA ARG A 470 88.61 -27.90 137.42
C ARG A 470 88.47 -26.47 137.95
N SER A 471 88.03 -25.54 137.10
CA SER A 471 87.80 -24.15 137.51
C SER A 471 86.71 -24.05 138.59
N ALA A 472 85.60 -24.77 138.42
CA ALA A 472 84.51 -24.77 139.40
C ALA A 472 84.97 -25.30 140.77
N ALA A 473 85.72 -26.40 140.80
CA ALA A 473 86.24 -26.98 142.04
C ALA A 473 87.21 -26.04 142.80
N LEU A 474 88.05 -25.29 142.07
CA LEU A 474 88.99 -24.35 142.67
C LEU A 474 88.28 -23.11 143.26
N GLN A 475 87.22 -22.63 142.61
CA GLN A 475 86.43 -21.51 143.11
C GLN A 475 85.73 -21.86 144.43
N GLU A 476 85.11 -23.05 144.52
CA GLU A 476 84.43 -23.52 145.73
C GLU A 476 85.41 -23.68 146.91
N ALA A 477 86.62 -24.22 146.65
CA ALA A 477 87.68 -24.33 147.65
C ALA A 477 88.18 -22.97 148.15
N GLY A 478 88.28 -21.97 147.26
CA GLY A 478 88.67 -20.61 147.61
C GLY A 478 87.65 -19.91 148.54
N GLU A 479 86.36 -20.05 148.25
CA GLU A 479 85.30 -19.47 149.08
C GLU A 479 85.20 -20.13 150.46
N ALA A 480 85.42 -21.44 150.55
CA ALA A 480 85.48 -22.15 151.83
C ALA A 480 86.67 -21.68 152.68
N ALA A 481 87.87 -21.62 152.10
CA ALA A 481 89.07 -21.19 152.82
C ALA A 481 88.98 -19.73 153.31
N HIS A 482 88.32 -18.83 152.57
CA HIS A 482 88.13 -17.46 153.01
C HIS A 482 87.22 -17.33 154.24
N ARG A 483 86.14 -18.12 154.31
CA ARG A 483 85.23 -18.17 155.46
C ARG A 483 85.93 -18.70 156.72
N ASP A 484 86.73 -19.75 156.58
CA ASP A 484 87.46 -20.34 157.71
C ASP A 484 88.50 -19.37 158.28
N ALA A 485 89.19 -18.60 157.42
CA ALA A 485 90.14 -17.58 157.85
C ALA A 485 89.47 -16.43 158.63
N THR A 486 88.25 -16.02 158.25
CA THR A 486 87.53 -14.96 158.96
C THR A 486 87.03 -15.42 160.34
N ALA A 487 86.55 -16.66 160.44
CA ALA A 487 86.12 -17.24 161.72
C ALA A 487 87.29 -17.32 162.73
N ALA A 488 88.42 -17.87 162.32
CA ALA A 488 89.59 -18.04 163.18
C ALA A 488 90.19 -16.70 163.65
N ALA A 489 90.20 -15.67 162.80
CA ALA A 489 90.68 -14.33 163.18
C ALA A 489 89.80 -13.68 164.27
N THR A 490 88.49 -13.96 164.26
CA THR A 490 87.55 -13.41 165.24
C THR A 490 87.73 -14.05 166.62
N GLU A 491 88.03 -15.35 166.66
CA GLU A 491 88.25 -16.11 167.89
C GLU A 491 89.57 -15.74 168.58
N ALA A 492 90.65 -15.56 167.81
CA ALA A 492 91.93 -15.09 168.33
C ALA A 492 91.85 -13.70 169.00
N GLN A 493 91.00 -12.81 168.48
CA GLN A 493 90.80 -11.47 169.05
C GLN A 493 90.02 -11.49 170.37
N ARG A 494 89.08 -12.44 170.54
CA ARG A 494 88.38 -12.65 171.82
C ARG A 494 89.32 -13.14 172.91
N ALA A 495 90.09 -14.19 172.64
CA ALA A 495 91.02 -14.77 173.61
C ALA A 495 92.11 -13.77 174.07
N ARG A 496 92.53 -12.85 173.19
CA ARG A 496 93.47 -11.77 173.54
C ARG A 496 92.94 -10.84 174.62
N SER A 497 91.64 -10.51 174.55
CA SER A 497 91.00 -9.55 175.45
C SER A 497 90.84 -10.13 176.86
N GLU A 498 90.54 -11.43 176.95
CA GLU A 498 90.40 -12.13 178.23
C GLU A 498 91.74 -12.28 178.97
N ALA A 499 92.80 -12.66 178.27
CA ALA A 499 94.14 -12.74 178.87
C ALA A 499 94.67 -11.38 179.36
N GLY A 500 94.33 -10.28 178.67
CA GLY A 500 94.67 -8.93 179.08
C GLY A 500 93.97 -8.50 180.38
N HIS A 501 92.68 -8.84 180.53
CA HIS A 501 91.92 -8.47 181.72
C HIS A 501 92.45 -9.14 183.00
N LEU A 502 92.86 -10.41 182.92
CA LEU A 502 93.34 -11.17 184.09
C LEU A 502 94.67 -10.63 184.65
N ARG A 503 95.61 -10.22 183.78
CA ARG A 503 96.89 -9.64 184.22
C ARG A 503 96.73 -8.31 184.96
N GLN A 504 95.83 -7.46 184.48
CA GLN A 504 95.61 -6.14 185.10
C GLN A 504 95.09 -6.28 186.54
N ARG A 505 94.23 -7.27 186.77
CA ARG A 505 93.61 -7.57 188.08
C ARG A 505 94.62 -8.14 189.09
N LEU A 506 95.66 -8.82 188.60
CA LEU A 506 96.72 -9.41 189.41
C LEU A 506 97.69 -8.32 189.92
N ALA A 507 97.99 -7.33 189.08
CA ALA A 507 98.82 -6.18 189.45
C ALA A 507 98.15 -5.26 190.48
N GLU A 508 96.83 -5.06 190.38
CA GLU A 508 96.07 -4.27 191.37
C GLU A 508 96.12 -4.91 192.78
N VAL A 509 96.02 -6.24 192.87
CA VAL A 509 96.06 -6.98 194.15
C VAL A 509 97.47 -6.97 194.78
N GLU A 510 98.54 -7.02 193.99
CA GLU A 510 99.91 -6.88 194.48
C GLU A 510 100.20 -5.47 195.01
N GLN A 511 99.60 -4.44 194.41
CA GLN A 511 99.82 -3.06 194.81
C GLN A 511 99.09 -2.71 196.13
N GLU A 512 97.86 -3.18 196.31
CA GLU A 512 97.10 -3.01 197.56
C GLU A 512 97.76 -3.72 198.76
N THR A 513 98.40 -4.87 198.53
CA THR A 513 99.12 -5.60 199.58
C THR A 513 100.44 -4.92 199.99
N ALA A 514 101.16 -4.29 199.04
CA ALA A 514 102.41 -3.57 199.32
C ALA A 514 102.20 -2.23 200.05
N GLU A 515 101.04 -1.59 199.88
CA GLU A 515 100.70 -0.34 200.59
C GLU A 515 100.27 -0.60 202.05
N ALA A 516 99.58 -1.72 202.30
CA ALA A 516 99.18 -2.13 203.65
C ALA A 516 100.40 -2.43 204.57
N VAL A 517 101.48 -2.99 204.02
CA VAL A 517 102.73 -3.25 204.76
C VAL A 517 103.48 -1.96 205.09
N ARG A 518 103.51 -0.98 204.16
CA ARG A 518 104.23 0.28 204.35
C ARG A 518 103.60 1.21 205.38
N ALA A 519 102.28 1.14 205.53
CA ALA A 519 101.53 1.95 206.51
C ALA A 519 101.69 1.44 207.95
N GLY A 520 102.27 0.26 208.17
CA GLY A 520 102.40 -0.37 209.48
C GLY A 520 101.10 -1.01 210.00
N TRP A 521 100.12 -1.28 209.12
CA TRP A 521 98.83 -1.87 209.49
C TRP A 521 98.88 -3.41 209.62
N LEU A 522 100.08 -3.99 209.47
CA LEU A 522 100.35 -5.42 209.66
C LEU A 522 101.57 -5.59 210.57
N ASP A 523 101.34 -6.23 211.73
CA ASP A 523 102.34 -6.72 212.69
C ASP A 523 102.15 -8.26 212.83
N ASP A 524 103.25 -9.00 212.99
CA ASP A 524 103.48 -10.40 212.55
C ASP A 524 103.10 -11.51 213.55
N THR A 525 102.23 -11.29 214.55
CA THR A 525 102.03 -12.32 215.60
C THR A 525 100.64 -12.42 216.24
N ALA A 526 99.59 -11.86 215.64
CA ALA A 526 98.22 -12.26 215.99
C ALA A 526 97.52 -12.84 214.75
N PRO A 527 96.98 -14.07 214.82
CA PRO A 527 96.53 -14.81 213.65
C PRO A 527 95.21 -14.21 213.19
N ASP A 528 95.26 -13.46 212.10
CA ASP A 528 94.24 -13.56 211.05
C ASP A 528 94.47 -12.44 210.04
N ALA A 529 95.27 -12.76 209.01
CA ALA A 529 94.98 -12.48 207.60
C ALA A 529 96.30 -12.39 206.83
N ASP A 530 96.82 -13.56 206.42
CA ASP A 530 97.99 -13.71 205.57
C ASP A 530 97.63 -13.44 204.08
N PRO A 531 98.18 -12.39 203.45
CA PRO A 531 97.96 -12.00 202.04
C PRO A 531 98.48 -13.02 201.00
N ALA A 532 99.28 -14.02 201.39
CA ALA A 532 99.94 -14.93 200.44
C ALA A 532 98.99 -15.88 199.68
N ARG A 533 97.78 -16.14 200.20
CA ARG A 533 96.85 -17.10 199.58
C ARG A 533 96.05 -16.53 198.40
N ALA A 534 95.83 -15.21 198.37
CA ALA A 534 95.12 -14.55 197.28
C ALA A 534 95.96 -14.44 195.99
N ALA A 535 97.27 -14.29 196.12
CA ALA A 535 98.20 -14.20 194.98
C ALA A 535 98.38 -15.53 194.22
N LEU A 536 98.33 -16.67 194.91
CA LEU A 536 98.45 -18.00 194.28
C LEU A 536 97.20 -18.39 193.46
N ALA A 537 96.00 -18.08 193.95
CA ALA A 537 94.76 -18.39 193.22
C ALA A 537 94.60 -17.57 191.92
N ALA A 538 95.16 -16.36 191.87
CA ALA A 538 95.15 -15.52 190.68
C ALA A 538 96.18 -16.01 189.62
N SER A 539 97.36 -16.48 190.05
CA SER A 539 98.41 -17.01 189.17
C SER A 539 97.99 -18.31 188.46
N ASP A 540 97.22 -19.17 189.14
CA ASP A 540 96.71 -20.41 188.53
C ASP A 540 95.63 -20.19 187.47
N ALA A 541 94.91 -19.07 187.50
CA ALA A 541 93.89 -18.71 186.51
C ALA A 541 94.47 -18.12 185.21
N GLU A 542 95.69 -17.55 185.22
CA GLU A 542 96.30 -16.93 184.03
C GLU A 542 96.80 -17.97 183.01
N LYS A 543 97.39 -19.08 183.48
CA LYS A 543 97.99 -20.11 182.62
C LYS A 543 97.05 -20.69 181.55
N PRO A 544 95.81 -21.13 181.87
CA PRO A 544 94.91 -21.67 180.86
C PRO A 544 94.45 -20.61 179.84
N ALA A 545 94.30 -19.35 180.22
CA ALA A 545 93.86 -18.28 179.33
C ALA A 545 94.93 -17.91 178.28
N VAL A 546 96.21 -17.92 178.66
CA VAL A 546 97.33 -17.67 177.71
C VAL A 546 97.46 -18.81 176.70
N ALA A 547 97.33 -20.06 177.13
CA ALA A 547 97.37 -21.21 176.24
C ALA A 547 96.23 -21.20 175.20
N ALA A 548 95.02 -20.79 175.60
CA ALA A 548 93.89 -20.65 174.68
C ALA A 548 94.12 -19.56 173.62
N TYR A 549 94.76 -18.44 174.00
CA TYR A 549 95.13 -17.38 173.06
C TYR A 549 96.19 -17.82 172.04
N GLU A 550 97.22 -18.54 172.47
CA GLU A 550 98.24 -19.04 171.54
C GLU A 550 97.67 -20.04 170.54
N ALA A 551 96.81 -20.97 171.00
CA ALA A 551 96.14 -21.92 170.12
C ALA A 551 95.24 -21.23 169.06
N ALA A 552 94.45 -20.23 169.47
CA ALA A 552 93.60 -19.47 168.56
C ALA A 552 94.43 -18.66 167.53
N ARG A 553 95.60 -18.17 167.92
CA ARG A 553 96.52 -17.44 167.03
C ARG A 553 97.16 -18.33 165.97
N GLU A 554 97.52 -19.56 166.31
CA GLU A 554 98.10 -20.53 165.37
C GLU A 554 97.07 -20.92 164.30
N SER A 555 95.84 -21.26 164.73
CA SER A 555 94.71 -21.59 163.85
C SER A 555 94.40 -20.45 162.86
N ALA A 556 94.38 -19.20 163.33
CA ALA A 556 94.18 -18.04 162.48
C ALA A 556 95.28 -17.86 161.41
N ARG A 557 96.54 -18.19 161.73
CA ARG A 557 97.65 -18.13 160.78
C ARG A 557 97.54 -19.22 159.70
N GLU A 558 97.21 -20.44 160.08
CA GLU A 558 97.07 -21.55 159.14
C GLU A 558 95.92 -21.31 158.15
N SER A 559 94.75 -20.87 158.64
CA SER A 559 93.61 -20.59 157.76
C SER A 559 93.89 -19.42 156.80
N ALA A 560 94.59 -18.37 157.25
CA ALA A 560 95.01 -17.27 156.38
C ALA A 560 96.02 -17.71 155.30
N ALA A 561 96.92 -18.64 155.62
CA ALA A 561 97.86 -19.21 154.65
C ALA A 561 97.13 -20.02 153.57
N ARG A 562 96.19 -20.88 153.96
CA ARG A 562 95.37 -21.68 153.02
C ARG A 562 94.53 -20.80 152.09
N ALA A 563 93.93 -19.73 152.62
CA ALA A 563 93.16 -18.78 151.82
C ALA A 563 94.03 -18.08 150.76
N LYS A 564 95.28 -17.72 151.10
CA LYS A 564 96.21 -17.09 150.16
C LYS A 564 96.68 -18.06 149.07
N GLU A 565 96.88 -19.33 149.41
CA GLU A 565 97.28 -20.36 148.45
C GLU A 565 96.15 -20.69 147.46
N ALA A 566 94.92 -20.82 147.93
CA ALA A 566 93.74 -21.02 147.08
C ALA A 566 93.54 -19.83 146.11
N ALA A 567 93.67 -18.59 146.57
CA ALA A 567 93.57 -17.41 145.72
C ALA A 567 94.69 -17.36 144.66
N ALA A 568 95.91 -17.78 145.00
CA ALA A 568 97.01 -17.85 144.04
C ALA A 568 96.81 -18.95 142.99
N ALA A 569 96.19 -20.08 143.35
CA ALA A 569 95.82 -21.13 142.41
C ALA A 569 94.77 -20.64 141.42
N LEU A 570 93.71 -19.97 141.90
CA LEU A 570 92.66 -19.38 141.07
C LEU A 570 93.22 -18.38 140.05
N ALA A 571 94.10 -17.47 140.48
CA ALA A 571 94.73 -16.50 139.60
C ALA A 571 95.62 -17.14 138.51
N ARG A 572 96.22 -18.30 138.79
CA ARG A 572 97.00 -19.05 137.79
C ARG A 572 96.10 -19.71 136.75
N THR A 573 94.96 -20.28 137.16
CA THR A 573 93.97 -20.83 136.22
C THR A 573 93.37 -19.75 135.34
N GLU A 574 93.03 -18.58 135.89
CA GLU A 574 92.54 -17.43 135.10
C GLU A 574 93.58 -16.96 134.05
N LEU A 575 94.86 -16.89 134.43
CA LEU A 575 95.93 -16.55 133.49
C LEU A 575 96.09 -17.61 132.38
N SER A 576 95.92 -18.89 132.72
CA SER A 576 95.97 -19.97 131.72
C SER A 576 94.78 -19.91 130.75
N ALA A 577 93.58 -19.59 131.23
CA ALA A 577 92.41 -19.38 130.40
C ALA A 577 92.59 -18.18 129.44
N ALA A 578 93.16 -17.07 129.92
CA ALA A 578 93.49 -15.93 129.07
C ALA A 578 94.48 -16.30 127.95
N ARG A 579 95.52 -17.08 128.27
CA ARG A 579 96.49 -17.57 127.27
C ARG A 579 95.85 -18.53 126.26
N ALA A 580 94.90 -19.36 126.69
CA ALA A 580 94.16 -20.24 125.79
C ALA A 580 93.28 -19.43 124.82
N ALA A 581 92.63 -18.36 125.29
CA ALA A 581 91.86 -17.45 124.44
C ALA A 581 92.74 -16.71 123.42
N ASP A 582 93.93 -16.26 123.83
CA ASP A 582 94.92 -15.67 122.91
C ASP A 582 95.39 -16.68 121.86
N ALA A 583 95.65 -17.93 122.26
CA ALA A 583 96.04 -19.01 121.35
C ALA A 583 94.93 -19.37 120.34
N ALA A 584 93.66 -19.37 120.78
CA ALA A 584 92.51 -19.57 119.90
C ALA A 584 92.41 -18.45 118.86
N THR A 585 92.55 -17.19 119.29
CA THR A 585 92.56 -16.03 118.39
C THR A 585 93.72 -16.09 117.38
N ALA A 586 94.90 -16.54 117.80
CA ALA A 586 96.04 -16.75 116.91
C ALA A 586 95.80 -17.88 115.90
N ALA A 587 95.12 -18.96 116.31
CA ALA A 587 94.74 -20.05 115.41
C ALA A 587 93.69 -19.61 114.37
N GLU A 588 92.71 -18.80 114.77
CA GLU A 588 91.74 -18.19 113.85
C GLU A 588 92.44 -17.28 112.83
N ALA A 589 93.36 -16.42 113.28
CA ALA A 589 94.12 -15.56 112.37
C ALA A 589 95.00 -16.36 111.39
N ALA A 590 95.58 -17.47 111.83
CA ALA A 590 96.35 -18.37 110.97
C ALA A 590 95.44 -19.08 109.94
N HIS A 591 94.27 -19.57 110.37
CA HIS A 591 93.26 -20.13 109.47
C HIS A 591 92.82 -19.11 108.41
N ASP A 592 92.55 -17.87 108.81
CA ASP A 592 92.15 -16.81 107.88
C ASP A 592 93.28 -16.38 106.93
N ALA A 593 94.54 -16.50 107.35
CA ALA A 593 95.68 -16.29 106.48
C ALA A 593 95.79 -17.41 105.43
N GLU A 594 95.69 -18.68 105.84
CA GLU A 594 95.69 -19.84 104.94
C GLU A 594 94.48 -19.81 103.98
N HIS A 595 93.29 -19.46 104.48
CA HIS A 595 92.10 -19.30 103.65
C HIS A 595 92.29 -18.18 102.62
N ARG A 596 92.86 -17.03 103.00
CA ARG A 596 93.18 -15.97 102.04
C ARG A 596 94.24 -16.39 101.03
N ALA A 597 95.26 -17.15 101.44
CA ALA A 597 96.25 -17.71 100.52
C ALA A 597 95.60 -18.69 99.53
N ALA A 598 94.71 -19.57 100.00
CA ALA A 598 93.95 -20.48 99.16
C ALA A 598 93.03 -19.75 98.18
N VAL A 599 92.33 -18.69 98.64
CA VAL A 599 91.52 -17.83 97.77
C VAL A 599 92.40 -17.10 96.75
N SER A 600 93.58 -16.61 97.13
CA SER A 600 94.52 -15.97 96.22
C SER A 600 95.03 -16.92 95.15
N ILE A 601 95.39 -18.16 95.51
CA ILE A 601 95.80 -19.21 94.57
C ILE A 601 94.62 -19.59 93.66
N GLY A 602 93.41 -19.69 94.22
CA GLY A 602 92.19 -19.94 93.44
C GLY A 602 91.82 -18.81 92.48
N ALA A 603 92.24 -17.57 92.78
CA ALA A 603 92.05 -16.41 91.92
C ALA A 603 93.14 -16.25 90.85
N GLU A 604 94.22 -17.07 90.87
CA GLU A 604 95.22 -17.05 89.81
C GLU A 604 94.64 -17.60 88.50
N GLN A 605 94.50 -16.72 87.52
CA GLN A 605 93.85 -17.00 86.25
C GLN A 605 94.46 -18.18 85.48
N ARG A 606 95.77 -18.42 85.60
CA ARG A 606 96.45 -19.58 84.98
C ARG A 606 96.01 -20.93 85.57
N LEU A 607 95.65 -21.00 86.85
CA LEU A 607 95.17 -22.21 87.49
C LEU A 607 93.69 -22.48 87.17
N VAL A 608 92.89 -21.42 87.06
CA VAL A 608 91.50 -21.48 86.56
C VAL A 608 91.47 -22.02 85.11
N GLU A 609 92.36 -21.50 84.25
CA GLU A 609 92.52 -21.96 82.88
C GLU A 609 92.99 -23.43 82.78
N LEU A 610 93.86 -23.90 83.69
CA LEU A 610 94.39 -25.27 83.69
C LEU A 610 93.36 -26.30 84.18
N LEU A 611 92.51 -25.93 85.14
CA LEU A 611 91.53 -26.83 85.77
C LEU A 611 90.16 -26.86 85.06
N GLY A 612 89.97 -26.04 84.02
CA GLY A 612 88.75 -26.04 83.19
C GLY A 612 87.48 -25.62 83.93
N LEU A 613 87.63 -24.86 85.03
CA LEU A 613 86.52 -24.24 85.74
C LEU A 613 86.25 -22.85 85.11
N PRO A 614 84.98 -22.45 84.94
CA PRO A 614 84.65 -21.17 84.30
C PRO A 614 85.18 -19.95 85.04
#